data_AF-A0A2E4DHQ9-F1
#
_entry.id   AF-A0A2E4DHQ9-F1
#
_cell.length_a   1.000
_cell.length_b   1.000
_cell.length_c   1.000
_cell.angle_alpha   90.00
_cell.angle_beta   90.00
_cell.angle_gamma   90.00
#
_symmetry.space_group_name_H-M   'P 1'
#
loop_
_entity.id
_entity.type
_entity.pdbx_description
1 polymer ?
#
loop_
_entity_poly.entity_id
_entity_poly.type
_entity_poly.pdbx_seq_one_letter_code
_entity_poly.pdbx_strand_id
1 'polypeptide(L)'
;MVPDSGIIAWDYNFENIQGHPGNTARAKKYKLNYLDTEVGDLTSDHLINIYDLVALVELIMDGQYHEKADQNSDGEVNNVDLDILTELIMNL
;
A
#
# COMPACT_ATOMS: atom_id res chain seq x y z
N MET A 1 -23.69 -9.66 -21.88
CA MET A 1 -24.51 -10.33 -22.91
C MET A 1 -25.15 -11.52 -22.23
N VAL A 2 -26.47 -11.51 -22.04
CA VAL A 2 -27.21 -12.59 -21.34
C VAL A 2 -27.57 -13.65 -22.40
N PRO A 3 -27.38 -14.96 -22.16
CA PRO A 3 -27.87 -15.98 -23.07
C PRO A 3 -29.40 -16.08 -22.98
N ASP A 4 -30.04 -16.33 -24.13
CA ASP A 4 -31.49 -16.31 -24.35
C ASP A 4 -32.27 -17.48 -23.67
N SER A 5 -31.70 -18.09 -22.63
CA SER A 5 -32.24 -19.30 -21.97
C SER A 5 -32.60 -19.10 -20.50
N GLY A 6 -32.57 -17.86 -19.98
CA GLY A 6 -32.99 -17.55 -18.60
C GLY A 6 -32.11 -18.16 -17.50
N ILE A 7 -31.04 -18.89 -17.86
CA ILE A 7 -30.04 -19.38 -16.91
C ILE A 7 -29.00 -18.28 -16.73
N ILE A 8 -28.92 -17.75 -15.52
CA ILE A 8 -27.83 -16.88 -15.09
C ILE A 8 -26.54 -17.71 -15.17
N ALA A 9 -25.73 -17.49 -16.21
CA ALA A 9 -24.49 -18.23 -16.42
C ALA A 9 -23.39 -17.84 -15.42
N TRP A 10 -23.54 -16.71 -14.73
CA TRP A 10 -22.64 -16.24 -13.68
C TRP A 10 -23.39 -15.26 -12.76
N ASP A 11 -23.49 -15.59 -11.48
CA ASP A 11 -23.99 -14.70 -10.43
C ASP A 11 -22.79 -14.27 -9.58
N TYR A 12 -22.59 -12.95 -9.42
CA TYR A 12 -21.47 -12.38 -8.67
C TYR A 12 -22.04 -11.62 -7.48
N ASN A 13 -21.99 -12.24 -6.29
CA ASN A 13 -22.26 -11.53 -5.04
C ASN A 13 -21.02 -10.74 -4.64
N PHE A 14 -21.19 -9.43 -4.53
CA PHE A 14 -20.14 -8.51 -4.14
C PHE A 14 -20.22 -8.23 -2.64
N GLU A 15 -19.07 -8.29 -1.96
CA GLU A 15 -18.91 -7.66 -0.66
C GLU A 15 -18.67 -6.16 -0.87
N ASN A 16 -19.59 -5.33 -0.38
CA ASN A 16 -19.48 -3.87 -0.35
C ASN A 16 -18.22 -3.45 0.40
N ILE A 17 -17.11 -3.25 -0.31
CA ILE A 17 -15.99 -2.47 0.19
C ILE A 17 -16.34 -1.00 -0.01
N GLN A 18 -16.38 -0.25 1.09
CA GLN A 18 -16.72 1.17 1.11
C GLN A 18 -15.80 1.96 0.15
N GLY A 19 -16.39 2.69 -0.79
CA GLY A 19 -15.66 3.62 -1.68
C GLY A 19 -15.41 3.14 -3.12
N HIS A 20 -15.77 1.92 -3.50
CA HIS A 20 -15.52 1.44 -4.87
C HIS A 20 -16.84 1.11 -5.62
N PRO A 21 -17.23 1.89 -6.67
CA PRO A 21 -18.35 1.52 -7.54
C PRO A 21 -17.93 0.31 -8.38
N GLY A 22 -18.15 -0.88 -7.82
CA GLY A 22 -17.80 -2.16 -8.43
C GLY A 22 -18.58 -2.38 -9.71
N ASN A 23 -17.91 -2.33 -10.85
CA ASN A 23 -18.32 -3.00 -12.09
C ASN A 23 -17.17 -3.02 -13.10
N THR A 24 -16.27 -4.01 -13.02
CA THR A 24 -15.42 -4.37 -14.16
C THR A 24 -15.42 -5.89 -14.35
N ALA A 25 -15.88 -6.34 -15.52
CA ALA A 25 -15.91 -7.75 -15.92
C ALA A 25 -14.52 -8.26 -16.36
N ARG A 26 -13.46 -7.96 -15.61
CA ARG A 26 -12.08 -8.39 -15.89
C ARG A 26 -11.47 -9.12 -14.69
N ALA A 27 -10.69 -10.15 -15.01
CA ALA A 27 -10.10 -11.09 -14.06
C ALA A 27 -9.29 -10.38 -12.96
N LYS A 28 -9.66 -10.65 -11.69
CA LYS A 28 -8.95 -10.17 -10.51
C LYS A 28 -7.65 -10.96 -10.34
N LYS A 29 -6.57 -10.55 -11.03
CA LYS A 29 -5.21 -11.07 -10.77
C LYS A 29 -4.66 -10.57 -9.43
N TYR A 30 -5.04 -9.35 -9.04
CA TYR A 30 -4.56 -8.68 -7.83
C TYR A 30 -5.72 -8.26 -6.93
N LYS A 31 -5.44 -8.09 -5.64
CA LYS A 31 -6.39 -7.54 -4.67
C LYS A 31 -6.70 -6.07 -5.01
N LEU A 32 -7.84 -5.57 -4.54
CA LEU A 32 -8.29 -4.20 -4.82
C LEU A 32 -7.28 -3.15 -4.30
N ASN A 33 -6.64 -3.44 -3.17
CA ASN A 33 -5.64 -2.62 -2.51
C ASN A 33 -4.20 -2.89 -3.00
N TYR A 34 -4.03 -3.47 -4.19
CA TYR A 34 -2.68 -3.76 -4.72
C TYR A 34 -1.82 -2.50 -4.93
N LEU A 35 -2.44 -1.34 -5.12
CA LEU A 35 -1.73 -0.06 -5.24
C LEU A 35 -1.60 0.66 -3.88
N ASP A 36 -2.19 0.12 -2.82
CA ASP A 36 -2.07 0.69 -1.49
C ASP A 36 -0.75 0.19 -0.89
N THR A 37 0.24 1.07 -0.86
CA THR A 37 1.54 0.86 -0.20
C THR A 37 1.49 1.45 1.20
N GLU A 38 2.04 0.73 2.18
CA GLU A 38 1.96 1.11 3.60
C GLU A 38 2.98 2.21 3.96
N VAL A 39 2.76 2.91 5.08
CA VAL A 39 3.78 3.79 5.66
C VAL A 39 5.00 2.94 6.02
N GLY A 40 6.20 3.42 5.69
CA GLY A 40 7.44 2.66 5.80
C GLY A 40 7.83 1.83 4.57
N ASP A 41 6.91 1.58 3.61
CA ASP A 41 7.24 0.97 2.31
C ASP A 41 7.64 2.06 1.29
N LEU A 42 8.92 2.44 1.35
CA LEU A 42 9.52 3.50 0.55
C LEU A 42 9.98 2.99 -0.82
N THR A 43 10.31 1.71 -0.92
CA THR A 43 10.67 1.09 -2.20
C THR A 43 9.45 0.67 -3.04
N SER A 44 8.25 0.71 -2.45
CA SER A 44 6.98 0.32 -3.07
C SER A 44 6.99 -1.13 -3.57
N ASP A 45 7.67 -2.01 -2.83
CA ASP A 45 7.77 -3.44 -3.12
C ASP A 45 6.85 -4.30 -2.22
N HIS A 46 6.06 -3.64 -1.36
CA HIS A 46 5.16 -4.23 -0.38
C HIS A 46 5.84 -4.99 0.77
N LEU A 47 7.13 -4.77 1.01
CA LEU A 47 7.88 -5.37 2.10
C LEU A 47 8.62 -4.29 2.89
N ILE A 48 8.26 -4.09 4.15
CA ILE A 48 9.02 -3.20 5.03
C ILE A 48 10.29 -3.92 5.49
N ASN A 49 11.44 -3.49 4.97
CA ASN A 49 12.72 -4.11 5.25
C ASN A 49 13.89 -3.09 5.17
N ILE A 50 15.13 -3.60 5.24
CA ILE A 50 16.33 -2.75 5.25
C ILE A 50 16.48 -1.86 4.00
N TYR A 51 15.88 -2.21 2.86
CA TYR A 51 15.91 -1.39 1.66
C TYR A 51 15.10 -0.09 1.82
N ASP A 52 13.99 -0.12 2.56
CA ASP A 52 13.24 1.10 2.88
C ASP A 52 14.04 2.01 3.81
N LEU A 53 14.79 1.41 4.75
CA LEU A 53 15.68 2.17 5.64
C LEU A 53 16.81 2.86 4.86
N VAL A 54 17.36 2.22 3.82
CA VAL A 54 18.31 2.85 2.91
C VAL A 54 17.67 4.03 2.17
N ALA A 55 16.46 3.86 1.63
CA ALA A 55 15.72 4.94 0.96
C ALA A 55 15.39 6.11 1.92
N LEU A 56 15.06 5.81 3.18
CA LEU A 56 14.84 6.81 4.23
C LEU A 56 16.10 7.64 4.49
N VAL A 57 17.27 6.99 4.58
CA VAL A 57 18.54 7.70 4.76
C VAL A 57 18.84 8.62 3.57
N GLU A 58 18.56 8.20 2.34
CA GLU A 58 18.70 9.05 1.15
C GLU A 58 17.81 10.30 1.25
N LEU A 59 16.54 10.14 1.64
CA LEU A 59 15.62 11.26 1.84
C LEU A 59 16.12 12.25 2.90
N ILE A 60 16.61 11.75 4.04
CA ILE A 60 17.19 12.57 5.11
C ILE A 60 18.42 13.33 4.60
N MET A 61 19.30 12.66 3.85
CA MET A 61 20.52 13.28 3.29
C MET A 61 20.20 14.38 2.26
N ASP A 62 19.15 14.18 1.45
CA ASP A 62 18.69 15.14 0.46
C ASP A 62 17.79 16.24 1.05
N GLY A 63 17.40 16.12 2.33
CA GLY A 63 16.48 17.03 2.99
C GLY A 63 15.08 17.01 2.37
N GLN A 64 14.66 15.86 1.82
CA GLN A 64 13.38 15.69 1.15
C GLN A 64 12.34 15.08 2.09
N TYR A 65 11.13 15.65 2.04
CA TYR A 65 9.97 15.11 2.72
C TYR A 65 9.28 14.06 1.84
N HIS A 66 8.83 12.97 2.46
CA HIS A 66 7.96 11.97 1.85
C HIS A 66 6.96 11.47 2.89
N GLU A 67 5.67 11.42 2.54
CA GLU A 67 4.59 11.09 3.50
C GLU A 67 4.71 9.71 4.13
N LYS A 68 5.25 8.73 3.38
CA LYS A 68 5.51 7.38 3.92
C LYS A 68 6.78 7.28 4.75
N ALA A 69 7.64 8.29 4.70
CA ALA A 69 8.88 8.35 5.45
C ALA A 69 8.64 8.91 6.85
N ASP A 70 7.71 9.85 7.00
CA ASP A 70 7.25 10.41 8.28
C ASP A 70 6.47 9.36 9.10
N GLN A 71 7.19 8.61 9.94
CA GLN A 71 6.65 7.49 10.73
C GLN A 71 5.83 7.97 11.92
N ASN A 72 6.16 9.14 12.49
CA ASN A 72 5.50 9.67 13.68
C ASN A 72 4.42 10.73 13.36
N SER A 73 4.25 11.07 12.08
CA SER A 73 3.32 12.08 11.56
C SER A 73 3.54 13.47 12.15
N ASP A 74 4.80 13.85 12.43
CA ASP A 74 5.16 15.18 12.94
C ASP A 74 5.41 16.22 11.83
N GLY A 75 5.40 15.78 10.56
CA GLY A 75 5.61 16.61 9.39
C GLY A 75 7.08 16.83 9.03
N GLU A 76 8.01 16.17 9.70
CA GLU A 76 9.43 16.13 9.37
C GLU A 76 9.86 14.72 8.95
N VAL A 77 10.97 14.63 8.22
CA VAL A 77 11.64 13.35 7.92
C VAL A 77 13.05 13.45 8.47
N ASN A 78 13.29 12.82 9.62
CA ASN A 78 14.52 12.96 10.39
C ASN A 78 14.92 11.65 11.09
N ASN A 79 15.81 11.74 12.08
CA ASN A 79 16.34 10.56 12.78
C ASN A 79 15.29 9.84 13.64
N VAL A 80 14.20 10.50 14.02
CA VAL A 80 13.10 9.86 14.77
C VAL A 80 12.40 8.82 13.90
N ASP A 81 12.17 9.14 12.63
CA ASP A 81 11.58 8.21 11.65
C ASP A 81 12.47 7.00 11.40
N LEU A 82 13.79 7.25 11.34
CA LEU A 82 14.80 6.20 11.19
C LEU A 82 14.75 5.22 12.37
N ASP A 83 14.66 5.74 13.59
CA ASP A 83 14.60 4.93 14.80
C ASP A 83 13.34 4.06 14.82
N ILE A 84 12.17 4.63 14.49
CA ILE A 84 10.89 3.91 14.42
C ILE A 84 10.91 2.82 13.36
N LEU A 85 11.39 3.14 12.15
CA LEU A 85 11.47 2.15 11.06
C LEU A 85 12.45 1.02 11.40
N THR A 86 13.55 1.33 12.09
CA THR A 86 14.51 0.33 12.58
C THR A 86 13.87 -0.60 13.62
N GLU A 87 13.14 -0.04 14.59
CA GLU A 87 12.41 -0.80 15.61
C GLU A 87 11.40 -1.76 14.96
N LEU A 88 10.63 -1.26 13.99
CA LEU A 88 9.67 -2.05 13.21
C LEU A 88 10.34 -3.22 12.48
N ILE A 89 11.46 -2.98 11.77
CA ILE A 89 12.19 -4.03 11.03
C ILE A 89 12.78 -5.08 11.99
N MET A 90 13.27 -4.64 13.14
CA MET A 90 13.94 -5.51 14.11
C MET A 90 12.95 -6.21 15.06
N ASN A 91 11.66 -5.84 15.03
CA ASN A 91 10.62 -6.24 15.98
C ASN A 91 11.05 -5.99 17.44
N LEU A 92 11.62 -4.81 17.70
CA LEU A 92 12.03 -4.38 19.04
C LEU A 92 10.91 -3.66 19.79
#